data_AF-A0A060Z9T7-F1
#
_entry.id   AF-A0A060Z9T7-F1
#
_cell.length_a   1.000
_cell.length_b   1.000
_cell.length_c   1.000
_cell.angle_alpha   90.00
_cell.angle_beta   90.00
_cell.angle_gamma   90.00
#
_symmetry.space_group_name_H-M   'P 1'
#
loop_
_entity.id
_entity.type
_entity.pdbx_description
1 polymer ?
#
loop_
_entity_poly.entity_id
_entity_poly.type
_entity_poly.pdbx_seq_one_letter_code
_entity_poly.pdbx_strand_id
1 'polypeptide(L)'
;MLQMFLKKYKNTIIIPSLHFPSSLCLPLSLSPPPLSLCSISLCRILSTVGSDFDLRTLRAVRVLRPLKLVSGIPSLQVVLKSIMKAMIPLLQIGLLLFFAILMFAIIGLEFYMGKFHTTCFDIHTDEIREEVPCGTEAPSRLCPNGTTCRKYWLGPNYGITQFDNILFAVLTVFQCITMEGWTDLLYYVSYGTSHHSGSVLEVLWYLLDG
;
A
#
# COMPACT_ATOMS: atom_id res chain seq x y z
N MET A 1 17.78 -14.17 -2.24
CA MET A 1 17.66 -13.24 -1.09
C MET A 1 16.85 -13.81 0.08
N LEU A 2 15.64 -14.35 -0.15
CA LEU A 2 14.85 -15.08 0.86
C LEU A 2 15.62 -16.21 1.56
N GLN A 3 16.55 -16.87 0.83
CA GLN A 3 17.38 -17.97 1.35
C GLN A 3 18.50 -17.53 2.33
N MET A 4 18.96 -16.27 2.28
CA MET A 4 19.93 -15.76 3.27
C MET A 4 19.27 -15.44 4.62
N PHE A 5 18.03 -14.95 4.60
CA PHE A 5 17.25 -14.71 5.83
C PHE A 5 16.68 -16.00 6.45
N LEU A 6 16.28 -16.98 5.64
CA LEU A 6 15.90 -18.31 6.15
C LEU A 6 17.05 -18.99 6.91
N LYS A 7 18.31 -18.75 6.53
CA LYS A 7 19.48 -19.34 7.21
C LYS A 7 19.79 -18.70 8.58
N LYS A 8 19.33 -17.46 8.81
CA LYS A 8 19.48 -16.77 10.11
C LYS A 8 18.34 -17.05 11.09
N TYR A 9 17.18 -17.49 10.60
CA TYR A 9 16.00 -17.82 11.42
C TYR A 9 15.81 -19.32 11.71
N LYS A 10 16.64 -20.20 11.15
CA LYS A 10 16.49 -21.67 11.25
C LYS A 10 16.97 -22.29 12.58
N ASN A 11 17.49 -21.51 13.53
CA ASN A 11 18.07 -22.05 14.77
C ASN A 11 17.27 -21.77 16.05
N THR A 12 16.06 -21.22 15.96
CA THR A 12 15.22 -20.99 17.13
C THR A 12 13.77 -21.26 16.76
N ILE A 13 13.30 -22.47 17.04
CA ILE A 13 11.95 -22.83 17.54
C ILE A 13 11.65 -24.28 17.17
N ILE A 14 11.56 -25.07 18.24
CA ILE A 14 11.28 -26.49 18.30
C ILE A 14 9.76 -26.71 18.20
N ILE A 15 9.36 -27.64 17.34
CA ILE A 15 8.02 -28.21 17.23
C ILE A 15 7.76 -29.14 18.43
N PRO A 16 6.53 -29.22 18.94
CA PRO A 16 5.95 -30.54 19.13
C PRO A 16 4.58 -30.69 18.46
N SER A 17 4.44 -31.86 17.88
CA SER A 17 3.32 -32.51 17.22
C SER A 17 2.02 -32.59 18.02
N LEU A 18 0.88 -32.52 17.32
CA LEU A 18 -0.32 -33.31 17.67
C LEU A 18 -1.17 -33.65 16.44
N HIS A 19 -1.78 -34.83 16.53
CA HIS A 19 -2.19 -35.76 15.49
C HIS A 19 -3.72 -35.93 15.54
N PHE A 20 -4.39 -35.94 14.35
CA PHE A 20 -5.66 -36.57 13.89
C PHE A 20 -6.80 -36.96 14.90
N PRO A 21 -8.12 -37.03 14.53
CA PRO A 21 -8.56 -37.69 13.29
C PRO A 21 -9.84 -37.21 12.58
N SER A 22 -9.97 -37.75 11.36
CA SER A 22 -11.14 -37.87 10.50
C SER A 22 -12.17 -38.89 11.03
N SER A 23 -13.44 -38.48 11.19
CA SER A 23 -14.64 -39.29 10.87
C SER A 23 -15.91 -38.56 11.31
N LEU A 24 -16.72 -38.10 10.35
CA LEU A 24 -18.18 -38.20 10.37
C LEU A 24 -18.73 -37.81 8.98
N CYS A 25 -18.81 -38.81 8.11
CA CYS A 25 -19.83 -38.91 7.05
C CYS A 25 -21.19 -39.15 7.73
N LEU A 26 -22.35 -38.69 7.24
CA LEU A 26 -23.12 -39.21 6.09
C LEU A 26 -24.41 -38.33 5.91
N PRO A 27 -25.29 -38.54 4.91
CA PRO A 27 -25.67 -37.56 3.87
C PRO A 27 -27.22 -37.42 3.70
N LEU A 28 -27.67 -37.01 2.50
CA LEU A 28 -29.06 -36.91 1.97
C LEU A 28 -29.81 -35.65 2.42
N SER A 29 -30.61 -34.93 1.63
CA SER A 29 -31.05 -34.91 0.23
C SER A 29 -32.13 -33.79 0.23
N LEU A 30 -32.07 -32.73 -0.56
CA LEU A 30 -32.79 -32.56 -1.84
C LEU A 30 -33.62 -31.25 -1.82
N SER A 31 -33.42 -30.44 -2.87
CA SER A 31 -34.28 -29.38 -3.45
C SER A 31 -34.02 -27.87 -3.13
N PRO A 32 -34.13 -26.97 -4.16
CA PRO A 32 -33.71 -25.56 -4.15
C PRO A 32 -34.91 -24.56 -4.10
N PRO A 33 -34.73 -23.25 -4.43
CA PRO A 33 -34.47 -22.10 -3.56
C PRO A 33 -35.74 -21.22 -3.30
N PRO A 34 -35.63 -20.02 -2.69
CA PRO A 34 -35.46 -18.87 -3.56
C PRO A 34 -34.39 -17.88 -3.10
N LEU A 35 -33.79 -17.26 -4.11
CA LEU A 35 -32.75 -16.24 -4.12
C LEU A 35 -33.14 -14.89 -3.46
N SER A 36 -34.09 -14.86 -2.52
CA SER A 36 -34.62 -13.61 -1.93
C SER A 36 -33.93 -13.18 -0.63
N LEU A 37 -33.33 -14.11 0.11
CA LEU A 37 -32.77 -13.80 1.45
C LEU A 37 -31.36 -13.17 1.42
N CYS A 38 -30.58 -13.44 0.37
CA CYS A 38 -29.23 -12.87 0.23
C CYS A 38 -29.26 -11.36 -0.12
N SER A 39 -30.31 -10.91 -0.82
CA SER A 39 -30.50 -9.49 -1.16
C SER A 39 -30.84 -8.64 0.06
N ILE A 40 -31.64 -9.17 1.00
CA ILE A 40 -32.11 -8.44 2.18
C ILE A 40 -30.98 -8.23 3.20
N SER A 41 -30.09 -9.22 3.34
CA SER A 41 -28.95 -9.12 4.27
C SER A 41 -27.90 -8.12 3.79
N LEU A 42 -27.61 -8.10 2.47
CA LEU A 42 -26.67 -7.12 1.89
C LEU A 42 -27.22 -5.68 1.96
N CYS A 43 -28.54 -5.52 1.81
CA CYS A 43 -29.20 -4.21 1.93
C CYS A 43 -29.19 -3.67 3.37
N ARG A 44 -29.26 -4.56 4.37
CA ARG A 44 -29.24 -4.17 5.79
C ARG A 44 -27.84 -3.86 6.33
N ILE A 45 -26.79 -4.41 5.72
CA ILE A 45 -25.41 -4.05 6.05
C ILE A 45 -25.07 -2.68 5.46
N LEU A 46 -25.61 -2.32 4.28
CA LEU A 46 -25.37 -1.02 3.67
C LEU A 46 -26.07 0.13 4.42
N SER A 47 -27.20 -0.12 5.08
CA SER A 47 -27.92 0.91 5.85
C SER A 47 -27.30 1.23 7.21
N THR A 48 -26.44 0.38 7.76
CA THR A 48 -25.70 0.66 9.01
C THR A 48 -24.40 1.44 8.79
N VAL A 49 -23.97 1.65 7.54
CA VAL A 49 -22.77 2.46 7.21
C VAL A 49 -23.12 3.88 6.69
N GLY A 50 -24.40 4.27 6.77
CA GLY A 50 -24.95 5.36 5.94
C GLY A 50 -25.50 6.58 6.69
N SER A 51 -24.92 6.99 7.82
CA SER A 51 -25.22 8.29 8.43
C SER A 51 -24.04 9.24 8.20
N ASP A 52 -23.98 9.85 7.00
CA ASP A 52 -23.24 11.09 6.63
C ASP A 52 -22.90 11.17 5.11
N PHE A 53 -23.45 10.29 4.26
CA PHE A 53 -23.23 10.42 2.81
C PHE A 53 -24.24 11.37 2.15
N ASP A 54 -23.74 12.58 1.92
CA ASP A 54 -24.32 13.72 1.21
C ASP A 54 -24.96 13.35 -0.15
N LEU A 55 -26.01 14.07 -0.56
CA LEU A 55 -26.82 13.86 -1.78
C LEU A 55 -26.00 13.89 -3.10
N ARG A 56 -24.75 14.35 -3.02
CA ARG A 56 -23.74 14.32 -4.09
C ARG A 56 -23.28 12.91 -4.44
N THR A 57 -23.14 12.03 -3.45
CA THR A 57 -22.70 10.63 -3.64
C THR A 57 -23.77 9.82 -4.40
N LEU A 58 -25.06 10.09 -4.15
CA LEU A 58 -26.18 9.48 -4.86
C LEU A 58 -26.28 9.87 -6.35
N ARG A 59 -25.66 10.99 -6.75
CA ARG A 59 -25.55 11.39 -8.17
C ARG A 59 -24.41 10.63 -8.87
N ALA A 60 -23.31 10.35 -8.18
CA ALA A 60 -22.18 9.56 -8.68
C ALA A 60 -22.55 8.08 -8.91
N VAL A 61 -23.45 7.49 -8.10
CA VAL A 61 -23.96 6.12 -8.31
C VAL A 61 -24.63 5.93 -9.68
N ARG A 62 -25.13 7.00 -10.29
CA ARG A 62 -25.71 6.95 -11.65
C ARG A 62 -24.66 6.72 -12.74
N VAL A 63 -23.37 7.00 -12.47
CA VAL A 63 -22.25 6.70 -13.37
C VAL A 63 -21.99 5.18 -13.47
N LEU A 64 -22.46 4.38 -12.51
CA LEU A 64 -22.38 2.91 -12.55
C LEU A 64 -23.52 2.23 -13.35
N ARG A 65 -24.49 2.99 -13.87
CA ARG A 65 -25.58 2.44 -14.72
C ARG A 65 -25.10 1.61 -15.93
N PRO A 66 -23.96 1.92 -16.60
CA PRO A 66 -23.43 1.09 -17.69
C PRO A 66 -23.13 -0.36 -17.28
N LEU A 67 -22.80 -0.63 -16.01
CA LEU A 67 -22.56 -1.99 -15.50
C LEU A 67 -23.84 -2.86 -15.55
N LYS A 68 -25.03 -2.26 -15.47
CA LYS A 68 -26.30 -2.98 -15.67
C LYS A 68 -26.55 -3.34 -17.13
N LEU A 69 -26.16 -2.49 -18.08
CA LEU A 69 -26.26 -2.78 -19.52
C LEU A 69 -25.32 -3.93 -19.92
N VAL A 70 -24.14 -3.99 -19.29
CA VAL A 70 -23.16 -5.08 -19.45
C VAL A 70 -23.74 -6.44 -19.02
N SER A 71 -24.62 -6.47 -18.01
CA SER A 71 -25.31 -7.69 -17.59
C SER A 71 -26.49 -8.11 -18.49
N GLY A 72 -26.90 -7.28 -19.46
CA GLY A 72 -27.98 -7.61 -20.40
C GLY A 72 -27.53 -8.47 -21.60
N ILE A 73 -26.23 -8.49 -21.91
CA ILE A 73 -25.67 -9.20 -23.07
C ILE A 73 -24.93 -10.46 -22.57
N PRO A 74 -25.37 -11.68 -22.93
CA PRO A 74 -24.81 -12.92 -22.39
C PRO A 74 -23.31 -13.09 -22.70
N SER A 75 -22.84 -12.54 -23.82
CA SER A 75 -21.44 -12.58 -24.24
C SER A 75 -20.49 -11.84 -23.26
N LEU A 76 -20.94 -10.74 -22.65
CA LEU A 76 -20.09 -9.95 -21.74
C LEU A 76 -20.15 -10.44 -20.29
N GLN A 77 -21.23 -11.11 -19.88
CA GLN A 77 -21.31 -11.80 -18.60
C GLN A 77 -20.30 -12.96 -18.49
N VAL A 78 -20.06 -13.68 -19.59
CA VAL A 78 -19.05 -14.74 -19.65
C VAL A 78 -17.65 -14.20 -19.38
N VAL A 79 -17.34 -13.02 -19.93
CA VAL A 79 -16.05 -12.33 -19.71
C VAL A 79 -15.90 -11.90 -18.24
N LEU A 80 -16.89 -11.21 -17.67
CA LEU A 80 -16.84 -10.78 -16.26
C LEU A 80 -16.77 -11.95 -15.28
N LYS A 81 -17.52 -13.04 -15.53
CA LYS A 81 -17.48 -14.25 -14.70
C LYS A 81 -16.11 -14.92 -14.75
N SER A 82 -15.44 -14.86 -15.90
CA SER A 82 -14.07 -15.36 -16.07
C SER A 82 -13.07 -14.52 -15.29
N ILE A 83 -13.22 -13.19 -15.28
CA ILE A 83 -12.40 -12.26 -14.48
C ILE A 83 -12.57 -12.52 -12.98
N MET A 84 -13.81 -12.67 -12.50
CA MET A 84 -14.06 -12.95 -11.07
C MET A 84 -13.48 -14.29 -10.62
N LYS A 85 -13.47 -15.30 -11.49
CA LYS A 85 -12.84 -16.60 -11.21
C LYS A 85 -11.31 -16.50 -11.17
N ALA A 86 -10.73 -15.62 -11.98
CA ALA A 86 -9.29 -15.35 -12.00
C ALA A 86 -8.81 -14.49 -10.81
N MET A 87 -9.67 -13.65 -10.22
CA MET A 87 -9.31 -12.81 -9.07
C MET A 87 -8.93 -13.62 -7.81
N ILE A 88 -9.55 -14.77 -7.58
CA ILE A 88 -9.32 -15.60 -6.38
C ILE A 88 -7.85 -16.05 -6.26
N PRO A 89 -7.22 -16.67 -7.29
CA PRO A 89 -5.81 -17.03 -7.22
C PRO A 89 -4.88 -15.80 -7.20
N LEU A 90 -5.27 -14.69 -7.84
CA LEU A 90 -4.52 -13.44 -7.78
C LEU A 90 -4.47 -12.86 -6.36
N LEU A 91 -5.56 -12.99 -5.59
CA LEU A 91 -5.62 -12.48 -4.22
C LEU A 91 -4.64 -13.20 -3.29
N GLN A 92 -4.39 -14.50 -3.49
CA GLN A 92 -3.41 -15.23 -2.67
C GLN A 92 -1.99 -14.69 -2.86
N ILE A 93 -1.60 -14.40 -4.10
CA ILE A 93 -0.31 -13.78 -4.42
C ILE A 93 -0.29 -12.32 -3.92
N GLY A 94 -1.40 -11.61 -4.09
CA GLY A 94 -1.57 -10.25 -3.57
C GLY A 94 -1.41 -10.17 -2.05
N LEU A 95 -1.93 -11.13 -1.30
CA LEU A 95 -1.78 -11.20 0.16
C LEU A 95 -0.31 -11.42 0.56
N LEU A 96 0.41 -12.28 -0.16
CA LEU A 96 1.85 -12.47 0.05
C LEU A 96 2.63 -11.17 -0.21
N LEU A 97 2.31 -10.47 -1.30
CA LEU A 97 2.92 -9.18 -1.63
C LEU A 97 2.59 -8.10 -0.59
N PHE A 98 1.35 -8.07 -0.10
CA PHE A 98 0.95 -7.11 0.93
C PHE A 98 1.76 -7.28 2.23
N PHE A 99 2.01 -8.52 2.67
CA PHE A 99 2.89 -8.77 3.81
C PHE A 99 4.33 -8.33 3.56
N ALA A 100 4.85 -8.51 2.35
CA ALA A 100 6.18 -8.02 1.98
C ALA A 100 6.24 -6.48 2.03
N ILE A 101 5.23 -5.80 1.47
CA ILE A 101 5.09 -4.34 1.51
C ILE A 101 5.07 -3.84 2.95
N LEU A 102 4.29 -4.48 3.83
CA LEU A 102 4.24 -4.11 5.25
C LEU A 102 5.60 -4.21 5.93
N MET A 103 6.38 -5.25 5.63
CA MET A 103 7.73 -5.38 6.19
C MET A 103 8.62 -4.20 5.78
N PHE A 104 8.66 -3.87 4.48
CA PHE A 104 9.44 -2.75 3.97
C PHE A 104 8.94 -1.39 4.47
N ALA A 105 7.62 -1.24 4.66
CA ALA A 105 7.04 -0.03 5.21
C ALA A 105 7.44 0.21 6.68
N ILE A 106 7.46 -0.84 7.51
CA ILE A 106 7.92 -0.73 8.91
C ILE A 106 9.41 -0.37 8.95
N ILE A 107 10.23 -1.03 8.14
CA ILE A 107 11.66 -0.71 8.04
C ILE A 107 11.85 0.75 7.58
N GLY A 108 11.14 1.16 6.52
CA GLY A 108 11.21 2.53 6.02
C GLY A 108 10.77 3.57 7.06
N LEU A 109 9.74 3.27 7.86
CA LEU A 109 9.28 4.15 8.93
C LEU A 109 10.41 4.39 9.94
N GLU A 110 10.99 3.33 10.52
CA GLU A 110 12.06 3.43 11.52
C GLU A 110 13.27 4.25 11.04
N PHE A 111 13.62 4.16 9.75
CA PHE A 111 14.79 4.87 9.20
C PHE A 111 14.50 6.29 8.71
N TYR A 112 13.28 6.55 8.23
CA TYR A 112 12.95 7.80 7.53
C TYR A 112 11.93 8.69 8.26
N MET A 113 11.56 8.37 9.50
CA MET A 113 10.70 9.23 10.31
C MET A 113 11.23 10.67 10.35
N GLY A 114 10.38 11.62 9.97
CA GLY A 114 10.59 13.06 10.06
C GLY A 114 11.60 13.64 9.07
N LYS A 115 12.10 12.83 8.12
CA LYS A 115 13.10 13.26 7.12
C LYS A 115 12.48 13.90 5.88
N PHE A 116 11.22 13.57 5.58
CA PHE A 116 10.49 14.14 4.43
C PHE A 116 9.85 15.50 4.72
N HIS A 117 9.93 15.99 5.96
CA HIS A 117 9.34 17.26 6.39
C HIS A 117 10.36 18.41 6.48
N THR A 118 11.59 18.19 6.02
CA THR A 118 12.67 19.20 6.01
C THR A 118 12.91 19.70 4.60
N THR A 119 12.93 21.02 4.40
CA THR A 119 13.32 21.63 3.12
C THR A 119 14.12 22.92 3.34
N CYS A 120 14.67 23.48 2.26
CA CYS A 120 15.46 24.70 2.31
C CYS A 120 14.54 25.94 2.29
N PHE A 121 14.55 26.67 3.39
CA PHE A 121 13.85 27.96 3.52
C PHE A 121 14.83 29.12 3.34
N ASP A 122 14.39 30.18 2.67
CA ASP A 122 15.14 31.42 2.60
C ASP A 122 15.23 32.10 3.98
N ILE A 123 16.40 32.59 4.34
CA ILE A 123 16.62 33.22 5.66
C ILE A 123 15.90 34.56 5.81
N HIS A 124 15.55 35.23 4.71
CA HIS A 124 14.97 36.57 4.71
C HIS A 124 13.46 36.56 4.45
N THR A 125 12.98 35.70 3.55
CA THR A 125 11.56 35.65 3.19
C THR A 125 10.79 34.53 3.87
N ASP A 126 11.48 33.57 4.50
CA ASP A 126 10.90 32.32 5.03
C ASP A 126 10.06 31.55 3.98
N GLU A 127 10.33 31.76 2.70
CA GLU A 127 9.70 31.03 1.61
C GLU A 127 10.49 29.76 1.25
N ILE A 128 9.77 28.75 0.76
CA ILE A 128 10.37 27.50 0.27
C ILE A 128 11.01 27.79 -1.09
N ARG A 129 12.32 27.61 -1.18
CA ARG A 129 13.04 27.84 -2.44
C ARG A 129 12.87 26.68 -3.43
N GLU A 130 12.90 25.45 -2.91
CA GLU A 130 12.79 24.24 -3.71
C GLU A 130 12.01 23.17 -2.94
N GLU A 131 11.08 22.49 -3.60
CA GLU A 131 10.25 21.43 -2.99
C GLU A 131 10.96 20.08 -2.95
N VAL A 132 12.16 20.08 -2.38
CA VAL A 132 13.01 18.90 -2.23
C VAL A 132 13.46 18.77 -0.78
N PRO A 133 13.63 17.54 -0.27
CA PRO A 133 14.13 17.35 1.07
C PRO A 133 15.60 17.76 1.17
N CYS A 134 15.98 18.29 2.33
CA CYS A 134 17.35 18.65 2.65
C CYS A 134 17.84 17.90 3.90
N GLY A 135 19.16 17.81 4.04
CA GLY A 135 19.80 17.38 5.26
C GLY A 135 20.84 18.37 5.77
N THR A 136 21.36 18.11 6.96
CA THR A 136 22.26 19.02 7.69
C THR A 136 23.74 18.67 7.56
N GLU A 137 24.05 17.47 7.07
CA GLU A 137 25.42 16.93 7.01
C GLU A 137 25.66 16.19 5.68
N ALA A 138 26.85 16.30 5.09
CA ALA A 138 27.21 15.51 3.91
C ALA A 138 27.13 14.00 4.24
N PRO A 139 26.65 13.12 3.33
CA PRO A 139 26.42 13.28 1.89
C PRO A 139 25.01 13.76 1.51
N SER A 140 24.16 14.12 2.48
CA SER A 140 22.83 14.65 2.20
C SER A 140 22.91 15.98 1.44
N ARG A 141 21.81 16.37 0.77
CA ARG A 141 21.76 17.62 0.02
C ARG A 141 21.79 18.80 1.00
N LEU A 142 22.89 19.54 1.00
CA LEU A 142 23.03 20.77 1.77
C LEU A 142 22.35 21.93 1.05
N CYS A 143 21.68 22.78 1.82
CA CYS A 143 21.06 23.99 1.31
C CYS A 143 22.13 24.99 0.80
N PRO A 144 21.87 25.70 -0.32
CA PRO A 144 22.78 26.73 -0.83
C PRO A 144 22.91 27.92 0.14
N ASN A 145 23.95 28.73 -0.05
CA ASN A 145 24.16 29.93 0.77
C ASN A 145 22.92 30.86 0.75
N GLY A 146 22.52 31.33 1.93
CA GLY A 146 21.33 32.16 2.10
C GLY A 146 20.04 31.37 2.38
N THR A 147 20.07 30.03 2.41
CA THR A 147 18.93 29.22 2.86
C THR A 147 19.31 28.30 4.01
N THR A 148 18.33 27.94 4.85
CA THR A 148 18.53 27.04 6.00
C THR A 148 17.58 25.85 5.90
N CYS A 149 18.11 24.66 6.19
CA CYS A 149 17.33 23.44 6.23
C CYS A 149 16.47 23.45 7.50
N ARG A 150 15.15 23.60 7.37
CA ARG A 150 14.20 23.63 8.49
C ARG A 150 13.08 22.63 8.27
N LYS A 151 12.51 22.16 9.37
CA LYS A 151 11.21 21.45 9.40
C LYS A 151 10.10 22.46 9.05
N TYR A 152 8.86 22.01 8.79
CA TYR A 152 7.66 22.79 8.37
C TYR A 152 7.26 22.67 6.90
N TRP A 153 7.90 21.77 6.14
CA TRP A 153 7.39 21.40 4.83
C TRP A 153 6.35 20.27 4.95
N LEU A 154 5.28 20.33 4.16
CA LEU A 154 4.26 19.28 4.11
C LEU A 154 4.83 17.94 3.64
N GLY A 155 5.91 17.98 2.86
CA GLY A 155 6.54 16.82 2.22
C GLY A 155 6.19 16.71 0.74
N PRO A 156 6.87 15.82 0.00
CA PRO A 156 6.64 15.67 -1.42
C PRO A 156 5.22 15.17 -1.71
N ASN A 157 4.69 15.49 -2.90
CA ASN A 157 3.32 15.13 -3.31
C ASN A 157 2.25 15.55 -2.28
N TYR A 158 2.33 16.78 -1.77
CA TYR A 158 1.43 17.30 -0.72
C TYR A 158 1.41 16.45 0.56
N GLY A 159 2.54 15.85 0.92
CA GLY A 159 2.69 15.03 2.11
C GLY A 159 2.13 13.61 2.00
N ILE A 160 1.77 13.13 0.79
CA ILE A 160 1.33 11.74 0.59
C ILE A 160 2.52 10.76 0.60
N THR A 161 3.63 11.15 -0.03
CA THR A 161 4.85 10.34 -0.08
C THR A 161 5.74 10.63 1.13
N GLN A 162 5.51 9.88 2.21
CA GLN A 162 6.18 10.05 3.50
C GLN A 162 6.27 8.71 4.26
N PHE A 163 7.11 8.67 5.29
CA PHE A 163 7.31 7.48 6.14
C PHE A 163 6.94 7.72 7.61
N ASP A 164 6.22 8.80 7.94
CA ASP A 164 5.87 9.11 9.34
C ASP A 164 4.70 8.28 9.87
N ASN A 165 3.88 7.74 8.98
CA ASN A 165 2.73 6.91 9.33
C ASN A 165 2.75 5.60 8.54
N ILE A 166 2.32 4.51 9.17
CA ILE A 166 2.31 3.18 8.53
C ILE A 166 1.48 3.15 7.25
N LEU A 167 0.34 3.85 7.19
CA LEU A 167 -0.52 3.87 6.01
C LEU A 167 0.16 4.58 4.83
N PHE A 168 0.77 5.75 5.07
CA PHE A 168 1.49 6.49 4.04
C PHE A 168 2.79 5.79 3.62
N ALA A 169 3.48 5.13 4.56
CA ALA A 169 4.64 4.30 4.26
C ALA A 169 4.26 3.12 3.35
N VAL A 170 3.15 2.42 3.62
CA VAL A 170 2.64 1.34 2.77
C VAL A 170 2.28 1.84 1.37
N LEU A 171 1.60 2.99 1.25
CA LEU A 171 1.28 3.59 -0.04
C LEU A 171 2.54 3.98 -0.82
N THR A 172 3.53 4.55 -0.14
CA THR A 172 4.81 4.96 -0.73
C THR A 172 5.61 3.74 -1.22
N VAL A 173 5.69 2.66 -0.44
CA VAL A 173 6.34 1.41 -0.86
C VAL A 173 5.58 0.73 -1.99
N PHE A 174 4.24 0.74 -1.96
CA PHE A 174 3.42 0.23 -3.05
C PHE A 174 3.73 0.97 -4.36
N GLN A 175 3.80 2.30 -4.32
CA GLN A 175 4.17 3.14 -5.44
C GLN A 175 5.55 2.76 -6.01
N CYS A 176 6.55 2.49 -5.15
CA CYS A 176 7.86 1.99 -5.58
C CYS A 176 7.80 0.64 -6.29
N ILE A 177 7.05 -0.33 -5.75
CA ILE A 177 6.95 -1.68 -6.34
C ILE A 177 6.22 -1.63 -7.69
N THR A 178 5.27 -0.71 -7.87
CA THR A 178 4.60 -0.49 -9.15
C THR A 178 5.48 0.20 -10.20
N MET A 179 6.71 0.57 -9.86
CA MET A 179 7.65 1.28 -10.72
C MET A 179 7.15 2.64 -11.23
N GLU A 180 6.28 3.29 -10.47
CA GLU A 180 5.76 4.63 -10.78
C GLU A 180 6.33 5.63 -9.77
N GLY A 181 7.09 6.64 -10.23
CA GLY A 181 7.69 7.66 -9.36
C GLY A 181 8.69 7.14 -8.31
N TRP A 182 9.24 5.92 -8.50
CA TRP A 182 10.21 5.32 -7.58
C TRP A 182 11.57 6.04 -7.60
N THR A 183 11.96 6.57 -8.76
CA THR A 183 13.20 7.34 -8.93
C THR A 183 13.18 8.61 -8.10
N ASP A 184 12.03 9.30 -8.07
CA ASP A 184 11.88 10.54 -7.31
C ASP A 184 12.00 10.26 -5.82
N LEU A 185 11.41 9.16 -5.34
CA LEU A 185 11.57 8.74 -3.95
C LEU A 185 13.02 8.38 -3.60
N LEU A 186 13.74 7.71 -4.51
CA LEU A 186 15.16 7.41 -4.34
C LEU A 186 15.98 8.71 -4.17
N TYR A 187 15.73 9.71 -5.02
CA TYR A 187 16.39 11.02 -4.91
C TYR A 187 15.99 11.76 -3.63
N TYR A 188 14.72 11.74 -3.24
CA TYR A 188 14.25 12.36 -2.00
C TYR A 188 14.93 11.77 -0.77
N VAL A 189 15.07 10.45 -0.71
CA VAL A 189 15.82 9.78 0.37
C VAL A 189 17.30 10.17 0.35
N SER A 190 17.92 10.17 -0.83
CA SER A 190 19.31 10.56 -1.00
C SER A 190 19.57 11.99 -0.51
N TYR A 191 18.66 12.91 -0.81
CA TYR A 191 18.80 14.31 -0.41
C TYR A 191 18.49 14.55 1.07
N GLY A 192 17.54 13.83 1.66
CA GLY A 192 17.11 14.02 3.05
C GLY A 192 17.90 13.25 4.12
N THR A 193 18.76 12.30 3.74
CA THR A 193 19.45 11.41 4.71
C THR A 193 20.96 11.32 4.51
N SER A 194 21.72 11.34 5.61
CA SER A 194 23.17 11.19 5.63
C SER A 194 23.58 9.77 6.09
N HIS A 195 24.22 9.04 5.18
CA HIS A 195 25.16 7.93 5.41
C HIS A 195 24.72 6.51 5.85
N HIS A 196 23.45 6.15 6.06
CA HIS A 196 23.10 4.71 6.23
C HIS A 196 21.68 4.31 5.79
N SER A 197 20.82 5.27 5.53
CA SER A 197 19.39 5.04 5.33
C SER A 197 19.02 4.64 3.90
N GLY A 198 19.73 5.15 2.87
CA GLY A 198 19.44 4.86 1.44
C GLY A 198 19.44 3.38 1.05
N SER A 199 20.01 2.53 1.91
CA SER A 199 20.08 1.09 1.76
C SER A 199 18.72 0.40 1.58
N VAL A 200 17.63 0.90 2.15
CA VAL A 200 16.32 0.21 2.10
C VAL A 200 15.69 0.28 0.70
N LEU A 201 15.72 1.45 0.06
CA LEU A 201 15.17 1.65 -1.29
C LEU A 201 16.13 1.16 -2.37
N GLU A 202 17.44 1.24 -2.13
CA GLU A 202 18.43 0.59 -3.00
C GLU A 202 18.28 -0.93 -2.99
N VAL A 203 18.05 -1.56 -1.82
CA VAL A 203 17.77 -3.00 -1.73
C VAL A 203 16.46 -3.36 -2.43
N LEU A 204 15.43 -2.52 -2.34
CA LEU A 204 14.18 -2.70 -3.07
C LEU A 204 14.41 -2.61 -4.59
N TRP A 205 15.23 -1.66 -5.04
CA TRP A 205 15.62 -1.52 -6.44
C TRP A 205 16.37 -2.77 -6.96
N TYR A 206 17.40 -3.24 -6.24
CA TYR A 206 18.11 -4.48 -6.58
C TYR A 206 17.22 -5.74 -6.53
N LEU A 207 16.16 -5.75 -5.72
CA LEU A 207 15.21 -6.85 -5.62
C LEU A 207 14.22 -6.90 -6.80
N LEU A 208 13.91 -5.75 -7.40
CA LEU A 208 12.91 -5.62 -8.45
C LEU A 208 13.53 -5.64 -9.86
N ASP A 209 14.78 -5.18 -10.02
CA ASP A 209 15.51 -5.14 -11.31
C ASP A 209 16.57 -6.27 -11.46
N GLY A 210 16.50 -7.32 -10.64
CA GLY A 210 17.42 -8.46 -10.63
C GLY A 210 17.26 -9.46 -11.76
#